data_AF-A0A9X1C7Z1-F1
#
_entry.id   AF-A0A9X1C7Z1-F1
#
_cell.length_a   1.000
_cell.length_b   1.000
_cell.length_c   1.000
_cell.angle_alpha   90.00
_cell.angle_beta   90.00
_cell.angle_gamma   90.00
#
_symmetry.space_group_name_H-M   'P 1'
#
loop_
_entity.id
_entity.type
_entity.pdbx_description
1 polymer ?
#
loop_
_entity_poly.entity_id
_entity_poly.type
_entity_poly.pdbx_seq_one_letter_code
_entity_poly.pdbx_strand_id
1 'polypeptide(L)'
;MKLFKIKTIALTGFCAIALSATSYAQQGSVVLNQDDKIDKLLEVKKEMNKDENATNRFKIQIYSGSRVGAEKELSNYRNGFDQWKATLVYETPNYKIWIGSYRTRLEADRALTEIKEKYPNGFIFQPKPKN
;
A
#
# COMPACT_ATOMS: atom_id res chain seq x y z
N MET A 1 42.19 55.46 -13.91
CA MET A 1 42.27 53.98 -13.95
C MET A 1 41.23 53.26 -13.08
N LYS A 2 40.85 53.75 -11.88
CA LYS A 2 39.89 53.08 -10.98
C LYS A 2 38.44 53.06 -11.52
N LEU A 3 38.00 54.11 -12.22
CA LEU A 3 36.63 54.23 -12.76
C LEU A 3 36.33 53.20 -13.87
N PHE A 4 37.34 52.87 -14.69
CA PHE A 4 37.21 51.87 -15.75
C PHE A 4 37.03 50.45 -15.17
N LYS A 5 37.70 50.12 -14.06
CA LYS A 5 37.55 48.83 -13.38
C LYS A 5 36.16 48.64 -12.77
N ILE A 6 35.55 49.71 -12.25
CA ILE A 6 34.19 49.66 -11.69
C ILE A 6 33.15 49.41 -12.79
N LYS A 7 33.31 50.05 -13.97
CA LYS A 7 32.44 49.81 -15.12
C LYS A 7 32.53 48.38 -15.64
N THR A 8 33.73 47.80 -15.69
CA THR A 8 33.90 46.40 -16.12
C THR A 8 33.28 45.41 -15.12
N ILE A 9 33.39 45.66 -13.81
CA ILE A 9 32.76 44.82 -12.76
C ILE A 9 31.23 44.92 -12.82
N ALA A 10 30.69 46.12 -13.04
CA ALA A 10 29.25 46.31 -13.22
C ALA A 10 28.73 45.60 -14.46
N LEU A 11 29.49 45.63 -15.56
CA LEU A 11 29.13 44.97 -16.82
C LEU A 11 29.15 43.44 -16.70
N THR A 12 30.16 42.87 -16.03
CA THR A 12 30.23 41.41 -15.81
C THR A 12 29.13 40.94 -14.85
N GLY A 13 28.82 41.74 -13.82
CA GLY A 13 27.71 41.45 -12.89
C GLY A 13 26.35 41.46 -13.58
N PHE A 14 26.08 42.44 -14.44
CA PHE A 14 24.85 42.51 -15.22
C PHE A 14 24.70 41.31 -16.17
N CYS A 15 25.80 40.89 -16.81
CA CYS A 15 25.80 39.74 -17.71
C CYS A 15 25.51 38.42 -16.97
N ALA A 16 26.06 38.24 -15.77
CA ALA A 16 25.81 37.05 -14.95
C ALA A 16 24.34 36.95 -14.47
N ILE A 17 23.73 38.10 -14.12
CA ILE A 17 22.31 38.14 -13.72
C ILE A 17 21.41 37.83 -14.92
N ALA A 18 21.72 38.37 -16.10
CA ALA A 18 20.96 38.10 -17.32
C ALA A 18 20.99 36.61 -17.72
N LEU A 19 22.14 35.94 -17.56
CA LEU A 19 22.30 34.50 -17.84
C LEU A 19 21.53 33.61 -16.86
N SER A 20 21.35 34.06 -15.60
CA SER A 20 20.59 33.29 -14.60
C SER A 20 19.07 33.29 -14.83
N ALA A 21 18.54 34.34 -15.49
CA ALA A 21 17.11 34.50 -15.74
C ALA A 21 16.55 33.56 -16.83
N THR A 22 17.41 32.89 -17.60
CA THR A 22 17.02 31.95 -18.67
C THR A 22 17.17 30.48 -18.29
N SER A 23 17.33 30.17 -17.00
CA SER A 23 17.37 28.79 -16.52
C SER A 23 15.96 28.18 -16.46
N TYR A 24 15.48 27.69 -17.60
CA TYR A 24 14.29 26.86 -17.68
C TYR A 24 14.62 25.47 -17.14
N ALA A 25 14.06 25.10 -15.99
CA ALA A 25 14.04 23.70 -15.54
C ALA A 25 13.18 22.90 -16.53
N GLN A 26 13.81 22.06 -17.34
CA GLN A 26 13.10 21.29 -18.36
C GLN A 26 12.32 20.15 -17.70
N GLN A 27 10.98 20.25 -17.73
CA GLN A 27 10.10 19.14 -17.40
C GLN A 27 10.21 18.10 -18.52
N GLY A 28 10.78 16.93 -18.22
CA GLY A 28 10.88 15.85 -19.20
C GLY A 28 9.50 15.43 -19.71
N SER A 29 9.32 15.42 -21.04
CA SER A 29 8.10 14.89 -21.66
C SER A 29 8.20 13.37 -21.72
N VAL A 30 7.37 12.67 -20.95
CA VAL A 30 7.27 11.21 -21.00
C VAL A 30 6.16 10.85 -21.98
N VAL A 31 6.53 10.37 -23.16
CA VAL A 31 5.57 9.79 -24.11
C VAL A 31 5.31 8.35 -23.67
N LEU A 32 4.12 8.12 -23.11
CA LEU A 32 3.74 6.84 -22.54
C LEU A 32 3.12 5.96 -23.64
N ASN A 33 3.94 5.08 -24.21
CA ASN A 33 3.50 4.10 -25.20
C ASN A 33 3.09 2.80 -24.49
N GLN A 34 1.80 2.68 -24.14
CA GLN A 34 1.24 1.50 -23.47
C GLN A 34 0.15 0.84 -24.32
N ASP A 35 0.01 -0.48 -24.19
CA ASP A 35 -1.08 -1.24 -24.81
C ASP A 35 -2.41 -0.94 -24.08
N ASP A 36 -3.48 -0.63 -24.81
CA ASP A 36 -4.83 -0.36 -24.29
C ASP A 36 -5.37 -1.48 -23.37
N LYS A 37 -4.84 -2.72 -23.50
CA LYS A 37 -5.20 -3.84 -22.61
C LYS A 37 -4.73 -3.61 -21.17
N ILE A 38 -3.66 -2.84 -20.97
CA ILE A 38 -3.11 -2.57 -19.63
C ILE A 38 -4.12 -1.76 -18.82
N ASP A 39 -4.74 -0.74 -19.42
CA ASP A 39 -5.75 0.08 -18.75
C ASP A 39 -6.97 -0.76 -18.33
N LYS A 40 -7.42 -1.68 -19.20
CA LYS A 40 -8.50 -2.63 -18.89
C LYS A 40 -8.13 -3.56 -17.73
N LEU A 41 -6.92 -4.10 -17.72
CA LEU A 41 -6.43 -4.94 -16.62
C LEU A 41 -6.35 -4.15 -15.30
N LEU A 42 -5.96 -2.88 -15.37
CA LEU A 42 -5.90 -1.99 -14.22
C LEU A 42 -7.30 -1.74 -13.65
N GLU A 43 -8.30 -1.56 -14.52
CA GLU A 43 -9.68 -1.38 -14.14
C GLU A 43 -10.26 -2.64 -13.47
N VAL A 44 -10.05 -3.81 -14.08
CA VAL A 44 -10.43 -5.11 -13.49
C VAL A 44 -9.77 -5.29 -12.12
N LYS A 45 -8.49 -4.95 -11.97
CA LYS A 45 -7.79 -5.03 -10.67
C LYS A 45 -8.38 -4.08 -9.64
N LYS A 46 -8.77 -2.86 -10.03
CA LYS A 46 -9.46 -1.92 -9.14
C LYS A 46 -10.79 -2.49 -8.67
N GLU A 47 -11.57 -3.09 -9.56
CA GLU A 47 -12.84 -3.73 -9.20
C GLU A 47 -12.63 -4.89 -8.22
N MET A 48 -11.66 -5.77 -8.49
CA MET A 48 -11.33 -6.88 -7.60
C MET A 48 -10.90 -6.40 -6.20
N ASN A 49 -10.12 -5.32 -6.11
CA ASN A 49 -9.67 -4.77 -4.83
C ASN A 49 -10.82 -4.13 -4.02
N LYS A 50 -11.83 -3.55 -4.69
CA LYS A 50 -13.04 -3.08 -4.01
C LYS A 50 -13.78 -4.24 -3.35
N ASP A 51 -13.86 -5.37 -4.04
CA ASP A 51 -14.54 -6.59 -3.57
C ASP A 51 -13.72 -7.37 -2.51
N GLU A 52 -12.39 -7.22 -2.47
CA GLU A 52 -11.54 -7.83 -1.42
C GLU A 52 -11.92 -7.36 0.00
N ASN A 53 -12.37 -6.10 0.11
CA ASN A 53 -12.87 -5.49 1.33
C ASN A 53 -14.38 -5.70 1.54
N ALA A 54 -15.06 -6.35 0.60
CA ALA A 54 -16.47 -6.63 0.74
C ALA A 54 -16.73 -7.60 1.90
N THR A 55 -17.86 -7.37 2.58
CA THR A 55 -18.28 -8.14 3.74
C THR A 55 -18.83 -9.52 3.38
N ASN A 56 -19.04 -9.80 2.09
CA ASN A 56 -19.44 -11.12 1.59
C ASN A 56 -18.26 -12.12 1.48
N ARG A 57 -17.02 -11.71 1.77
CA ARG A 57 -15.84 -12.57 1.71
C ARG A 57 -15.61 -13.31 3.01
N PHE A 58 -15.18 -14.56 2.91
CA PHE A 58 -14.75 -15.34 4.07
C PHE A 58 -13.37 -14.90 4.51
N LYS A 59 -13.16 -14.81 5.82
CA LYS A 59 -11.87 -14.49 6.42
C LYS A 59 -11.60 -15.45 7.57
N ILE A 60 -10.33 -15.66 7.88
CA ILE A 60 -9.94 -16.51 9.01
C ILE A 60 -9.48 -15.60 10.15
N GLN A 61 -10.09 -15.73 11.33
CA GLN A 61 -9.63 -15.03 12.53
C GLN A 61 -8.70 -15.94 13.32
N ILE A 62 -7.51 -15.45 13.68
CA ILE A 62 -6.54 -16.21 14.49
C ILE A 62 -6.32 -15.64 15.90
N TYR A 63 -6.65 -14.36 16.12
CA TYR A 63 -6.44 -13.68 17.38
C TYR A 63 -7.53 -12.64 17.64
N SER A 64 -7.86 -12.43 18.91
CA SER A 64 -8.72 -11.35 19.41
C SER A 64 -8.29 -10.99 20.83
N GLY A 65 -7.86 -9.75 21.06
CA GLY A 65 -7.41 -9.33 22.39
C GLY A 65 -6.84 -7.91 22.43
N SER A 66 -5.79 -7.71 23.24
CA SER A 66 -5.14 -6.42 23.40
C SER A 66 -4.33 -6.03 22.17
N ARG A 67 -4.08 -4.73 22.00
CA ARG A 67 -3.28 -4.22 20.88
C ARG A 67 -1.89 -4.83 20.82
N VAL A 68 -1.19 -4.87 21.95
CA VAL A 68 0.18 -5.38 22.06
C VAL A 68 0.22 -6.87 21.69
N GLY A 69 -0.77 -7.65 22.14
CA GLY A 69 -0.87 -9.06 21.77
C GLY A 69 -1.14 -9.24 20.27
N ALA A 70 -2.01 -8.43 19.69
CA ALA A 70 -2.31 -8.49 18.26
C ALA A 70 -1.09 -8.11 17.39
N GLU A 71 -0.32 -7.10 17.76
CA GLU A 71 0.89 -6.70 17.02
C GLU A 71 1.97 -7.80 17.10
N LYS A 72 2.15 -8.41 18.27
CA LYS A 72 3.07 -9.54 18.44
C LYS A 72 2.65 -10.74 17.59
N GLU A 73 1.38 -11.13 17.64
CA GLU A 73 0.89 -12.26 16.87
C GLU A 73 0.90 -11.99 15.36
N LEU A 74 0.67 -10.76 14.94
CA LEU A 74 0.78 -10.37 13.53
C LEU A 74 2.22 -10.54 13.02
N SER A 75 3.21 -10.15 13.82
CA SER A 75 4.63 -10.36 13.49
C SER A 75 4.97 -11.85 13.43
N ASN A 76 4.53 -12.64 14.42
CA ASN A 76 4.72 -14.09 14.47
C ASN A 76 4.09 -14.82 13.27
N TYR A 77 2.93 -14.34 12.81
CA TYR A 77 2.26 -14.87 11.65
C TYR A 77 3.06 -14.57 10.38
N ARG A 78 3.45 -13.30 10.16
CA ARG A 78 4.22 -12.87 8.98
C ARG A 78 5.57 -13.56 8.85
N ASN A 79 6.21 -13.90 9.96
CA ASN A 79 7.47 -14.65 9.95
C ASN A 79 7.29 -16.15 9.63
N GLY A 80 6.08 -16.70 9.81
CA GLY A 80 5.79 -18.12 9.57
C GLY A 80 5.01 -18.40 8.28
N PHE A 81 4.25 -17.43 7.79
CA PHE A 81 3.38 -17.57 6.62
C PHE A 81 3.51 -16.34 5.73
N ASP A 82 3.84 -16.57 4.46
CA ASP A 82 3.92 -15.53 3.42
C ASP A 82 2.81 -15.67 2.37
N GLN A 83 2.11 -16.81 2.35
CA GLN A 83 1.09 -17.12 1.34
C GLN A 83 -0.18 -16.27 1.46
N TRP A 84 -0.63 -15.97 2.69
CA TRP A 84 -1.85 -15.20 2.92
C TRP A 84 -1.57 -13.95 3.72
N LYS A 85 -2.21 -12.86 3.31
CA LYS A 85 -2.02 -11.56 3.95
C LYS A 85 -2.76 -11.52 5.29
N ALA A 86 -2.06 -11.09 6.34
CA ALA A 86 -2.65 -10.81 7.65
C ALA A 86 -3.00 -9.32 7.81
N THR A 87 -4.21 -9.05 8.29
CA THR A 87 -4.77 -7.71 8.53
C THR A 87 -5.15 -7.56 10.00
N LEU A 88 -4.69 -6.48 10.63
CA LEU A 88 -5.09 -6.10 11.98
C LEU A 88 -6.32 -5.21 11.91
N VAL A 89 -7.40 -5.65 12.57
CA VAL A 89 -8.70 -4.98 12.58
C VAL A 89 -9.06 -4.62 14.00
N TYR A 90 -9.43 -3.36 14.22
CA TYR A 90 -9.94 -2.90 15.50
C TYR A 90 -11.47 -3.02 15.51
N GLU A 91 -11.98 -3.76 16.49
CA GLU A 91 -13.42 -3.89 16.75
C GLU A 91 -13.64 -3.80 18.25
N THR A 92 -14.23 -2.68 18.68
CA THR A 92 -14.35 -2.32 20.09
C THR A 92 -14.90 -3.49 20.93
N PRO A 93 -14.23 -3.85 22.04
CA PRO A 93 -13.04 -3.23 22.64
C PRO A 93 -11.68 -3.80 22.17
N ASN A 94 -11.66 -4.82 21.32
CA ASN A 94 -10.48 -5.65 21.05
C ASN A 94 -9.84 -5.40 19.68
N TYR A 95 -8.59 -5.84 19.55
CA TYR A 95 -7.88 -5.97 18.28
C TYR A 95 -7.93 -7.42 17.80
N LYS A 96 -8.36 -7.60 16.56
CA LYS A 96 -8.52 -8.89 15.89
C LYS A 96 -7.51 -9.00 14.76
N ILE A 97 -7.06 -10.22 14.47
CA ILE A 97 -6.22 -10.51 13.30
C ILE A 97 -6.99 -11.37 12.33
N TRP A 98 -7.17 -10.87 11.11
CA TRP A 98 -7.85 -11.55 10.02
C TRP A 98 -6.85 -11.93 8.94
N ILE A 99 -6.96 -13.15 8.44
CA ILE A 99 -6.10 -13.72 7.42
C ILE A 99 -6.91 -13.88 6.13
N GLY A 100 -6.35 -13.33 5.05
CA GLY A 100 -6.86 -13.47 3.70
C GLY A 100 -8.23 -12.83 3.44
N SER A 101 -8.71 -13.04 2.22
CA SER A 101 -10.06 -12.71 1.77
C SER A 101 -10.46 -13.74 0.72
N TYR A 102 -11.30 -14.69 1.11
CA TYR A 102 -11.63 -15.87 0.30
C TYR A 102 -13.04 -15.72 -0.28
N ARG A 103 -13.21 -16.11 -1.55
CA ARG A 103 -14.49 -16.00 -2.24
C ARG A 103 -15.42 -17.14 -1.86
N THR A 104 -14.85 -18.33 -1.66
CA THR A 104 -15.60 -19.53 -1.29
C THR A 104 -15.17 -20.06 0.06
N ARG A 105 -16.08 -20.77 0.74
CA ARG A 105 -15.76 -21.44 2.00
C ARG A 105 -14.68 -22.51 1.81
N LEU A 106 -14.71 -23.23 0.69
CA LEU A 106 -13.71 -24.26 0.36
C LEU A 106 -12.27 -23.70 0.28
N GLU A 107 -12.10 -22.52 -0.32
CA GLU A 107 -10.79 -21.84 -0.34
C GLU A 107 -10.32 -21.48 1.06
N ALA A 108 -11.25 -20.97 1.89
CA ALA A 108 -10.95 -20.64 3.28
C ALA A 108 -10.62 -21.88 4.11
N ASP A 109 -11.32 -23.01 3.90
CA ASP A 109 -11.05 -24.27 4.60
C ASP A 109 -9.68 -24.84 4.24
N ARG A 110 -9.25 -24.74 2.98
CA ARG A 110 -7.90 -25.12 2.55
C ARG A 110 -6.84 -24.32 3.31
N ALA A 111 -6.95 -22.99 3.30
CA ALA A 111 -6.02 -22.13 4.02
C ALA A 111 -6.07 -22.34 5.53
N LEU A 112 -7.26 -22.56 6.10
CA LEU A 112 -7.44 -22.82 7.53
C LEU A 112 -6.73 -24.11 7.96
N THR A 113 -6.72 -25.13 7.11
CA THR A 113 -6.06 -26.41 7.41
C THR A 113 -4.57 -26.20 7.68
N GLU A 114 -3.90 -25.42 6.83
CA GLU A 114 -2.48 -25.08 6.99
C GLU A 114 -2.25 -24.14 8.18
N ILE A 115 -3.10 -23.12 8.35
CA ILE A 115 -2.98 -22.15 9.45
C ILE A 115 -3.20 -22.80 10.82
N LYS A 116 -4.06 -23.82 10.91
CA LYS A 116 -4.41 -24.53 12.15
C LYS A 116 -3.23 -25.26 12.79
N GLU A 117 -2.19 -25.60 12.03
CA GLU A 117 -0.97 -26.21 12.57
C GLU A 117 -0.32 -25.31 13.64
N LYS A 118 -0.32 -23.99 13.42
CA LYS A 118 0.23 -22.99 14.34
C LYS A 118 -0.83 -22.27 15.16
N TYR A 119 -2.03 -22.12 14.61
CA TYR A 119 -3.15 -21.39 15.22
C TYR A 119 -4.39 -22.29 15.36
N PRO A 120 -4.42 -23.21 16.34
CA PRO A 120 -5.49 -24.20 16.47
C PRO A 120 -6.87 -23.58 16.76
N ASN A 121 -6.88 -22.39 17.37
CA ASN A 121 -8.10 -21.62 17.67
C ASN A 121 -8.62 -20.81 16.47
N GLY A 122 -7.97 -20.93 15.29
CA GLY A 122 -8.38 -20.24 14.08
C GLY A 122 -9.74 -20.72 13.58
N PHE A 123 -10.59 -19.78 13.14
CA PHE A 123 -11.89 -20.10 12.56
C PHE A 123 -12.26 -19.19 11.40
N ILE A 124 -13.09 -19.70 10.50
CA ILE A 124 -13.63 -18.97 9.35
C ILE A 124 -14.89 -18.22 9.76
N PHE A 125 -15.00 -16.97 9.33
CA PHE A 125 -16.20 -16.16 9.50
C PHE A 125 -16.40 -15.23 8.29
N GLN A 126 -17.58 -14.63 8.22
CA GLN A 126 -17.87 -13.56 7.27
C GLN A 126 -18.06 -12.25 8.05
N PRO A 127 -17.32 -11.18 7.73
CA PRO A 127 -17.53 -9.88 8.36
C PRO A 127 -18.95 -9.38 8.11
N LYS A 128 -19.57 -8.73 9.11
CA LYS A 128 -20.86 -8.04 8.88
C LYS A 128 -20.63 -6.69 8.20
N PRO A 129 -21.51 -6.26 7.27
CA PRO A 129 -21.49 -4.90 6.74
C PRO A 129 -21.53 -3.89 7.90
N LYS A 130 -20.67 -2.88 7.84
CA LYS A 130 -20.80 -1.69 8.70
C LYS A 130 -21.98 -0.89 8.14
N ASN A 131 -23.13 -0.99 8.81
CA ASN A 131 -24.27 -0.11 8.56
C ASN A 131 -23.97 1.31 9.05
#